data_AF-A0A0G4BC08-F1
#
_entry.id   AF-A0A0G4BC08-F1
#
_cell.length_a   1.000
_cell.length_b   1.000
_cell.length_c   1.000
_cell.angle_alpha   90.00
_cell.angle_beta   90.00
_cell.angle_gamma   90.00
#
_symmetry.space_group_name_H-M   'P 1'
#
loop_
_entity.id
_entity.type
_entity.pdbx_description
1 polymer ?
#
loop_
_entity_poly.entity_id
_entity_poly.type
_entity_poly.pdbx_seq_one_letter_code
_entity_poly.pdbx_strand_id
1 'polypeptide(L)'
;MDRKNFIKRDENFVCEHCGRMVVGSGYTNHCPACLWSKHVDNIPGDRGNPCGGMMEPIGVKTHGSDYDIVHRCLRCTEIKRNQVATSDDREVLAAILERS
;
A
#
# COMPACT_ATOMS: atom_id res chain seq x y z
N MET A 1 3.19 -19.83 17.12
CA MET A 1 3.32 -18.47 17.69
C MET A 1 3.36 -17.52 16.52
N ASP A 2 2.21 -16.97 16.15
CA ASP A 2 2.10 -16.08 14.99
C ASP A 2 2.70 -14.72 15.36
N ARG A 3 3.77 -14.33 14.66
CA ARG A 3 4.39 -13.01 14.83
C ARG A 3 3.37 -11.95 14.41
N LYS A 4 3.09 -10.96 15.28
CA LYS A 4 2.17 -9.86 14.98
C LYS A 4 2.89 -8.55 14.60
N ASN A 5 4.22 -8.56 14.62
CA ASN A 5 5.03 -7.35 14.46
C ASN A 5 5.41 -7.14 13.00
N PHE A 6 5.47 -5.87 12.58
CA PHE A 6 6.01 -5.46 11.30
C PHE A 6 7.41 -6.01 11.06
N ILE A 7 7.67 -6.44 9.83
CA ILE A 7 8.97 -6.93 9.37
C ILE A 7 9.49 -5.95 8.33
N LYS A 8 10.56 -5.21 8.64
CA LYS A 8 11.19 -4.32 7.67
C LYS A 8 11.79 -5.13 6.52
N ARG A 9 11.41 -4.80 5.27
CA ARG A 9 11.93 -5.43 4.05
C ARG A 9 12.35 -4.39 3.02
N ASP A 10 13.65 -4.12 2.95
CA ASP A 10 14.23 -3.20 1.97
C ASP A 10 14.28 -3.93 0.63
N GLU A 11 13.19 -3.89 -0.13
CA GLU A 11 13.06 -4.58 -1.42
C GLU A 11 12.54 -3.65 -2.52
N ASN A 12 13.12 -3.82 -3.70
CA ASN A 12 12.67 -3.13 -4.90
C ASN A 12 11.62 -3.98 -5.61
N PHE A 13 10.65 -3.35 -6.24
CA PHE A 13 9.63 -4.06 -7.01
C PHE A 13 9.20 -3.25 -8.24
N VAL A 14 8.67 -3.95 -9.23
CA VAL A 14 7.99 -3.32 -10.37
C VAL A 14 6.50 -3.26 -10.01
N CYS A 15 5.91 -2.08 -10.07
CA CYS A 15 4.49 -1.91 -9.82
C CYS A 15 3.68 -2.63 -10.90
N GLU A 16 2.87 -3.61 -10.51
CA GLU A 16 2.02 -4.37 -11.44
C GLU A 16 0.83 -3.56 -11.99
N HIS A 17 0.55 -2.38 -11.43
CA HIS A 17 -0.49 -1.48 -11.97
C HIS A 17 0.05 -0.52 -13.03
N CYS A 18 1.14 0.20 -12.75
CA CYS A 18 1.65 1.25 -13.66
C CYS A 18 3.01 0.94 -14.29
N GLY A 19 3.65 -0.17 -13.98
CA GLY A 19 4.95 -0.59 -14.52
C GLY A 19 6.16 0.15 -13.95
N ARG A 20 5.98 1.10 -13.03
CA ARG A 20 7.10 1.84 -12.44
C ARG A 20 7.99 0.94 -11.59
N MET A 21 9.31 1.05 -11.75
CA MET A 21 10.28 0.47 -10.83
C MET A 21 10.34 1.30 -9.54
N VAL A 22 10.06 0.67 -8.41
CA VAL A 22 10.03 1.28 -7.08
C VAL A 22 11.24 0.81 -6.28
N VAL A 23 11.99 1.77 -5.74
CA VAL A 23 13.06 1.51 -4.78
C VAL A 23 12.46 1.55 -3.38
N GLY A 24 12.37 0.39 -2.72
CA GLY A 24 11.70 0.27 -1.43
C GLY A 24 12.61 0.63 -0.26
N SER A 25 12.06 1.29 0.75
CA SER A 25 12.81 1.73 1.95
C SER A 25 12.68 0.80 3.15
N GLY A 26 11.97 -0.33 3.00
CA GLY A 26 11.55 -1.17 4.12
C GLY A 26 10.11 -0.97 4.54
N TYR A 27 9.57 0.22 4.29
CA TYR A 27 8.23 0.65 4.68
C TYR A 27 7.30 0.84 3.46
N THR A 28 7.82 0.64 2.26
CA THR A 28 7.09 0.81 1.00
C THR A 28 6.16 -0.37 0.76
N ASN A 29 4.85 -0.14 0.85
CA ASN A 29 3.83 -1.18 0.65
C ASN A 29 2.92 -0.88 -0.56
N HIS A 30 2.98 0.33 -1.09
CA HIS A 30 2.31 0.75 -2.32
C HIS A 30 3.31 1.44 -3.23
N CYS A 31 2.97 1.54 -4.51
CA CYS A 31 3.76 2.33 -5.45
C CYS A 31 3.58 3.82 -5.14
N PRO A 32 4.65 4.59 -4.88
CA PRO A 32 4.51 6.01 -4.54
C PRO A 32 3.91 6.85 -5.68
N ALA A 33 3.99 6.37 -6.93
CA ALA A 33 3.53 7.12 -8.10
C ALA A 33 2.08 6.87 -8.51
N CYS A 34 1.47 5.77 -8.06
CA CYS A 34 0.07 5.47 -8.39
C CYS A 34 -0.77 5.05 -7.18
N LEU A 35 -0.12 4.84 -6.03
CA LEU A 35 -0.72 4.47 -4.75
C LEU A 35 -1.43 3.10 -4.74
N TRP A 36 -1.26 2.29 -5.78
CA TRP A 36 -1.69 0.89 -5.78
C TRP A 36 -0.72 0.02 -4.98
N SER A 37 -1.29 -0.95 -4.26
CA SER A 37 -0.57 -1.97 -3.50
C SER A 37 -0.85 -3.36 -4.07
N LYS A 38 -0.21 -4.39 -3.49
CA LYS A 38 -0.43 -5.80 -3.78
C LYS A 38 -0.66 -6.57 -2.48
N HIS A 39 -1.67 -7.43 -2.46
CA HIS A 39 -2.04 -8.19 -1.27
C HIS A 39 -1.10 -9.39 -1.08
N VAL A 40 0.09 -9.12 -0.55
CA VAL A 40 1.13 -10.12 -0.29
C VAL A 40 1.41 -10.32 1.19
N ASP A 41 0.88 -9.46 2.07
CA ASP A 41 1.16 -9.51 3.50
C ASP A 41 -0.02 -10.04 4.32
N ASN A 42 0.22 -10.97 5.25
CA ASN A 42 -0.73 -11.23 6.34
C ASN A 42 -0.45 -10.21 7.47
N ILE A 43 0.81 -10.13 7.89
CA ILE A 43 1.38 -9.06 8.71
C ILE A 43 2.30 -8.19 7.83
N PRO A 44 2.33 -6.85 8.02
CA PRO A 44 3.19 -5.96 7.23
C PRO A 44 4.63 -6.46 7.06
N GLY A 45 5.03 -6.72 5.82
CA GLY A 45 6.36 -7.19 5.42
C GLY A 45 6.63 -8.69 5.55
N ASP A 46 5.65 -9.53 5.90
CA ASP A 46 5.86 -10.98 5.96
C ASP A 46 5.86 -11.66 4.59
N ARG A 47 5.27 -11.03 3.56
CA ARG A 47 5.04 -11.61 2.23
C ARG A 47 4.39 -13.01 2.28
N GLY A 48 3.60 -13.25 3.33
CA GLY A 48 3.01 -14.57 3.62
C GLY A 48 1.61 -14.78 3.08
N ASN A 49 0.98 -13.77 2.46
CA ASN A 49 -0.38 -13.88 1.96
C ASN A 49 -0.40 -14.44 0.53
N PRO A 50 -1.04 -15.60 0.29
CA PRO A 50 -1.10 -16.22 -1.04
C PRO A 50 -2.07 -15.51 -2.00
N CYS A 51 -2.81 -14.49 -1.55
CA CYS A 51 -3.78 -13.78 -2.38
C CYS A 51 -3.14 -13.16 -3.61
N GLY A 52 -2.05 -12.40 -3.45
CA GLY A 52 -1.35 -11.74 -4.55
C GLY A 52 -2.22 -10.81 -5.41
N GLY A 53 -3.42 -10.46 -4.95
CA GLY A 53 -4.34 -9.61 -5.70
C GLY A 53 -3.91 -8.15 -5.63
N MET A 54 -4.13 -7.40 -6.71
CA MET A 54 -3.92 -5.95 -6.69
C MET A 54 -4.86 -5.29 -5.71
N MET A 55 -4.35 -4.29 -4.98
CA MET A 55 -5.13 -3.51 -4.04
C MET A 55 -5.26 -2.08 -4.55
N GLU A 56 -6.49 -1.72 -4.89
CA GLU A 56 -6.84 -0.39 -5.40
C GLU A 56 -6.97 0.59 -4.22
N PRO A 57 -6.47 1.83 -4.34
CA PRO A 57 -6.73 2.86 -3.36
C PRO A 57 -8.17 3.36 -3.52
N ILE A 58 -9.03 3.07 -2.54
CA ILE A 58 -10.46 3.42 -2.55
C ILE A 58 -10.79 4.68 -1.75
N GLY A 59 -9.82 5.24 -1.04
CA GLY A 59 -10.01 6.48 -0.30
C GLY A 59 -8.82 6.82 0.59
N VAL A 60 -8.92 7.94 1.29
CA VAL A 60 -7.92 8.39 2.25
C VAL A 60 -8.62 8.74 3.56
N LYS A 61 -8.04 8.35 4.68
CA LYS A 61 -8.50 8.71 6.02
C LYS A 61 -7.46 9.56 6.71
N THR A 62 -7.92 10.56 7.44
CA THR A 62 -7.08 11.39 8.30
C THR A 62 -7.08 10.86 9.72
N HIS A 63 -5.90 10.82 10.34
CA HIS A 63 -5.74 10.48 11.75
C HIS A 63 -4.77 11.48 12.39
N GLY A 64 -5.33 12.55 12.96
CA GLY A 64 -4.53 13.67 13.47
C GLY A 64 -3.83 14.42 12.32
N SER A 65 -2.50 14.47 12.36
CA SER A 65 -1.67 15.06 11.29
C SER A 65 -1.33 14.08 10.17
N ASP A 66 -1.61 12.79 10.34
CA ASP A 66 -1.23 11.74 9.40
C ASP A 66 -2.39 11.35 8.48
N TYR A 67 -2.03 10.85 7.30
CA TYR A 67 -2.96 10.35 6.30
C TYR A 67 -2.70 8.86 6.06
N ASP A 68 -3.79 8.08 6.00
CA ASP A 68 -3.77 6.68 5.62
C ASP A 68 -4.52 6.50 4.30
N ILE A 69 -3.91 5.80 3.35
CA ILE A 69 -4.61 5.33 2.15
C ILE A 69 -5.39 4.07 2.53
N VAL A 70 -6.67 4.03 2.16
CA VAL A 70 -7.52 2.86 2.30
C VAL A 70 -7.44 2.05 1.01
N HIS A 71 -6.97 0.82 1.11
CA HIS A 71 -6.82 -0.09 -0.01
C HIS A 71 -7.84 -1.21 0.04
N ARG A 72 -8.42 -1.57 -1.10
CA ARG A 72 -9.29 -2.74 -1.26
C ARG A 72 -8.66 -3.75 -2.21
N CYS A 73 -8.54 -5.00 -1.78
CA CYS A 73 -8.07 -6.07 -2.65
C CYS A 73 -9.14 -6.42 -3.70
N LEU A 74 -8.78 -6.35 -4.97
CA LEU A 74 -9.67 -6.71 -6.08
C LEU A 74 -9.98 -8.21 -6.16
N ARG A 75 -9.16 -9.05 -5.51
CA ARG A 75 -9.31 -10.52 -5.55
C ARG A 75 -10.13 -11.07 -4.40
N CYS A 76 -9.87 -10.63 -3.16
CA CYS A 76 -10.52 -11.16 -1.97
C CYS A 76 -11.35 -10.13 -1.18
N THR A 77 -11.46 -8.89 -1.68
CA THR A 77 -12.25 -7.79 -1.09
C THR A 77 -11.77 -7.27 0.28
N GLU A 78 -10.70 -7.83 0.84
CA GLU A 78 -10.07 -7.38 2.08
C GLU A 78 -9.69 -5.89 2.01
N ILE A 79 -9.92 -5.16 3.10
CA ILE A 79 -9.62 -3.73 3.20
C ILE A 79 -8.48 -3.53 4.20
N LYS A 80 -7.41 -2.86 3.77
CA LYS A 80 -6.27 -2.50 4.62
C LYS A 80 -6.01 -1.00 4.55
N ARG A 81 -5.30 -0.50 5.56
CA ARG A 81 -4.86 0.90 5.63
C ARG A 81 -3.34 0.95 5.67
N ASN A 82 -2.78 1.85 4.89
CA ASN A 82 -1.36 2.03 4.78
C ASN A 82 -1.04 3.52 4.90
N GLN A 83 -0.09 3.86 5.77
CA GLN A 83 0.29 5.24 6.01
C GLN A 83 0.90 5.86 4.75
N VAL A 84 0.53 7.10 4.46
CA VAL A 84 1.13 7.91 3.39
C VAL A 84 2.59 8.19 3.72
N ALA A 85 3.47 7.94 2.77
CA ALA A 85 4.88 8.26 2.86
C ALA A 85 5.16 9.65 2.26
N THR A 86 6.24 10.29 2.69
CA THR A 86 6.68 11.58 2.13
C THR A 86 7.07 11.50 0.65
N SER A 87 7.39 10.30 0.16
CA SER A 87 7.71 10.02 -1.24
C SER A 87 6.48 9.83 -2.13
N ASP A 88 5.27 9.79 -1.55
CA ASP A 88 4.05 9.56 -2.30
C ASP A 88 3.68 10.78 -3.16
N ASP A 89 3.16 10.49 -4.35
CA ASP A 89 2.71 11.50 -5.28
C ASP A 89 1.45 12.20 -4.73
N ARG A 90 1.60 13.48 -4.41
CA ARG A 90 0.57 14.28 -3.76
C ARG A 90 -0.60 14.58 -4.68
N GLU A 91 -0.39 14.64 -6.00
CA GLU A 91 -1.46 14.87 -6.96
C GLU A 91 -2.35 13.64 -7.06
N VAL A 92 -1.75 12.45 -7.10
CA VAL A 92 -2.50 11.19 -7.09
C VAL A 92 -3.25 11.00 -5.77
N LEU A 93 -2.63 11.35 -4.64
CA LEU A 93 -3.29 11.31 -3.33
C LEU A 93 -4.51 12.23 -3.28
N ALA A 94 -4.38 13.47 -3.77
CA ALA A 94 -5.48 14.44 -3.84
C ALA A 94 -6.62 13.92 -4.74
N ALA A 95 -6.29 13.33 -5.89
CA ALA A 95 -7.28 12.75 -6.79
C ALA A 95 -8.08 11.59 -6.16
N ILE A 96 -7.48 10.82 -5.24
CA ILE A 96 -8.20 9.78 -4.48
C ILE A 96 -9.11 10.43 -3.43
N LEU A 97 -8.60 11.44 -2.70
CA LEU A 97 -9.37 12.19 -1.69
C LEU A 97 -10.65 12.81 -2.27
N GLU A 98 -10.58 13.36 -3.48
CA GLU A 98 -11.73 14.00 -4.15
C GLU A 98 -12.82 13.00 -4.59
N ARG A 99 -12.49 11.72 -4.67
CA ARG A 99 -13.37 10.65 -5.19
C ARG A 99 -13.90 9.73 -4.08
N SER A 100 -13.49 9.95 -2.83
CA SER A 100 -13.77 9.09 -1.67
C SER A 100 -14.86 9.60 -0.75
#